data_AF-A0A3N0ZM27-F1
#
_entry.id   AF-A0A3N0ZM27-F1
#
_cell.length_a   1.000
_cell.length_b   1.000
_cell.length_c   1.000
_cell.angle_alpha   90.00
_cell.angle_beta   90.00
_cell.angle_gamma   90.00
#
_symmetry.space_group_name_H-M   'P 1'
#
loop_
_entity.id
_entity.type
_entity.pdbx_description
1 polymer ?
#
loop_
_entity_poly.entity_id
_entity_poly.type
_entity_poly.pdbx_seq_one_letter_code
_entity_poly.pdbx_strand_id
1 'polypeptide(L)'
;MPKKKAMTSEKASFVKRKGHEDAREFAELLGIGKEFNNNPQAKKDVIDSEGYSYSVKSGEKKWQIFLYGKTRFENNFTFKGMNGIGDLFLRCINSFPENREDYLKDKVKYKKELQKPMLELCDKLKDKRILTAFIDKSMFNSGEVDFLVIKESNNFYIFWGREVVNTLVNSYVVENSKARGMNQIDAQKVIFKVDGITHGEIEMRNDSDVHYREIKFWLDKKLTFVLLTSKIQPSKQLKPRIYLYGKAINKLSKYFKSLNA
;
A
#
# COMPACT_ATOMS: atom_id res chain seq x y z
N MET A 1 28.43 6.99 -5.45
CA MET A 1 27.28 7.38 -4.60
C MET A 1 27.09 6.30 -3.54
N PRO A 2 27.07 6.65 -2.24
CA PRO A 2 26.84 5.66 -1.18
C PRO A 2 25.45 5.04 -1.37
N LYS A 3 25.38 3.69 -1.40
CA LYS A 3 24.12 2.94 -1.48
C LYS A 3 23.20 3.45 -0.36
N LYS A 4 22.00 3.91 -0.69
CA LYS A 4 20.95 4.19 0.31
C LYS A 4 20.75 2.90 1.12
N LYS A 5 21.31 2.86 2.33
CA LYS A 5 21.15 1.72 3.23
C LYS A 5 19.67 1.60 3.62
N ALA A 6 19.20 0.37 3.78
CA ALA A 6 17.91 0.11 4.38
C ALA A 6 17.82 0.79 5.75
N MET A 7 16.60 1.13 6.17
CA MET A 7 16.34 1.74 7.47
C MET A 7 16.88 0.82 8.59
N THR A 8 17.50 1.39 9.63
CA THR A 8 17.91 0.63 10.81
C THR A 8 16.67 0.10 11.55
N SER A 9 16.84 -0.98 12.31
CA SER A 9 15.78 -1.61 13.12
C SER A 9 15.13 -0.59 14.08
N GLU A 10 15.94 0.26 14.71
CA GLU A 10 15.50 1.34 15.60
C GLU A 10 14.63 2.36 14.88
N LYS A 11 15.07 2.82 13.70
CA LYS A 11 14.31 3.81 12.92
C LYS A 11 13.02 3.19 12.37
N ALA A 12 13.02 1.91 12.00
CA ALA A 12 11.82 1.19 11.61
C ALA A 12 10.83 1.07 12.78
N SER A 13 11.32 0.75 13.97
CA SER A 13 10.52 0.72 15.20
C SER A 13 9.95 2.09 15.55
N PHE A 14 10.73 3.16 15.43
CA PHE A 14 10.27 4.54 15.61
C PHE A 14 9.14 4.90 14.63
N VAL A 15 9.30 4.61 13.34
CA VAL A 15 8.27 4.87 12.32
C VAL A 15 6.99 4.09 12.64
N LYS A 16 7.10 2.83 13.08
CA LYS A 16 5.95 2.00 13.48
C LYS A 16 5.22 2.59 14.68
N ARG A 17 5.95 2.98 15.73
CA ARG A 17 5.38 3.62 16.94
C ARG A 17 4.65 4.92 16.58
N LYS A 18 5.29 5.77 15.77
CA LYS A 18 4.68 7.01 15.27
C LYS A 18 3.39 6.75 14.49
N GLY A 19 3.36 5.72 13.65
CA GLY A 19 2.13 5.33 12.94
C GLY A 19 0.98 4.94 13.90
N HIS A 20 1.29 4.22 14.99
CA HIS A 20 0.31 3.90 16.01
C HIS A 20 -0.14 5.12 16.81
N GLU A 21 0.76 6.05 17.10
CA GLU A 21 0.43 7.33 17.72
C GLU A 21 -0.48 8.18 16.84
N ASP A 22 -0.21 8.24 15.53
CA ASP A 22 -1.04 8.96 14.56
C ASP A 22 -2.44 8.36 14.44
N ALA A 23 -2.56 7.02 14.50
CA ALA A 23 -3.87 6.34 14.52
C ALA A 23 -4.64 6.61 15.81
N ARG A 24 -3.93 6.66 16.96
CA ARG A 24 -4.54 7.03 18.25
C ARG A 24 -5.02 8.47 18.24
N GLU A 25 -4.19 9.40 17.79
CA GLU A 25 -4.57 10.81 17.65
C GLU A 25 -5.81 10.96 16.76
N PHE A 26 -5.87 10.23 15.65
CA PHE A 26 -7.06 10.21 14.80
C PHE A 26 -8.31 9.71 15.52
N ALA A 27 -8.21 8.61 16.27
CA ALA A 27 -9.32 8.06 17.05
C ALA A 27 -9.81 9.03 18.15
N GLU A 28 -8.88 9.72 18.82
CA GLU A 28 -9.18 10.76 19.81
C GLU A 28 -9.93 11.93 19.17
N LEU A 29 -9.48 12.43 18.01
CA LEU A 29 -10.15 13.52 17.29
C LEU A 29 -11.55 13.13 16.78
N LEU A 30 -11.75 11.86 16.43
CA LEU A 30 -13.08 11.35 16.07
C LEU A 30 -14.03 11.31 17.27
N GLY A 31 -13.50 11.22 18.49
CA GLY A 31 -14.29 11.08 19.73
C GLY A 31 -14.47 9.63 20.19
N ILE A 32 -13.68 8.70 19.65
CA ILE A 32 -13.71 7.26 20.02
C ILE A 32 -12.95 7.02 21.34
N GLY A 33 -12.01 7.91 21.68
CA GLY A 33 -11.23 7.83 22.92
C GLY A 33 -10.10 6.79 22.87
N LYS A 34 -9.55 6.44 24.04
CA LYS A 34 -8.37 5.57 24.19
C LYS A 34 -8.68 4.07 24.07
N GLU A 35 -9.95 3.68 24.06
CA GLU A 35 -10.41 2.28 23.96
C GLU A 35 -10.28 1.68 22.56
N PHE A 36 -9.51 2.35 21.70
CA PHE A 36 -9.23 1.95 20.35
C PHE A 36 -8.54 0.56 20.30
N ASN A 37 -9.23 -0.41 19.69
CA ASN A 37 -8.77 -1.79 19.57
C ASN A 37 -7.82 -1.94 18.37
N ASN A 38 -6.52 -1.75 18.62
CA ASN A 38 -5.48 -1.91 17.60
C ASN A 38 -5.08 -3.39 17.49
N ASN A 39 -5.57 -4.12 16.48
CA ASN A 39 -5.03 -5.43 16.16
C ASN A 39 -3.79 -5.26 15.26
N PRO A 40 -2.57 -5.56 15.74
CA PRO A 40 -1.33 -5.34 14.98
C PRO A 40 -1.24 -6.16 13.68
N GLN A 41 -2.07 -7.18 13.53
CA GLN A 41 -2.14 -8.02 12.33
C GLN A 41 -3.25 -7.60 11.35
N ALA A 42 -4.18 -6.74 11.78
CA ALA A 42 -5.26 -6.25 10.93
C ALA A 42 -4.80 -5.04 10.10
N LYS A 43 -5.44 -4.82 8.95
CA LYS A 43 -5.27 -3.57 8.17
C LYS A 43 -6.17 -2.44 8.66
N LYS A 44 -7.19 -2.79 9.46
CA LYS A 44 -8.04 -1.82 10.13
C LYS A 44 -7.19 -1.21 11.23
N ASP A 45 -6.90 0.07 11.06
CA ASP A 45 -6.36 0.86 12.13
C ASP A 45 -7.55 1.18 13.02
N VAL A 46 -8.38 2.20 12.75
CA VAL A 46 -9.49 2.60 13.64
C VAL A 46 -10.83 1.95 13.28
N ILE A 47 -11.66 1.63 14.27
CA ILE A 47 -13.09 1.29 14.09
C ILE A 47 -13.92 2.25 14.95
N ASP A 48 -14.94 2.87 14.38
CA ASP A 48 -15.83 3.79 15.12
C ASP A 48 -17.05 3.08 15.72
N SER A 49 -17.87 3.83 16.47
CA SER A 49 -19.08 3.33 17.13
C SER A 49 -20.13 2.78 16.15
N GLU A 50 -20.06 3.17 14.88
CA GLU A 50 -20.96 2.72 13.82
C GLU A 50 -20.43 1.47 13.11
N GLY A 51 -19.26 0.98 13.52
CA GLY A 51 -18.59 -0.16 12.92
C GLY A 51 -17.85 0.17 11.63
N TYR A 52 -17.72 1.45 11.24
CA TYR A 52 -16.88 1.82 10.11
C TYR A 52 -15.42 1.65 10.45
N SER A 53 -14.68 1.17 9.46
CA SER A 53 -13.27 0.85 9.60
C SER A 53 -12.38 1.78 8.78
N TYR A 54 -11.28 2.20 9.38
CA TYR A 54 -10.37 3.21 8.85
C TYR A 54 -8.95 2.65 8.80
N SER A 55 -8.25 2.81 7.69
CA SER A 55 -6.80 2.63 7.66
C SER A 55 -6.10 3.99 7.65
N VAL A 56 -5.32 4.25 8.69
CA VAL A 56 -4.59 5.50 8.90
C VAL A 56 -3.18 5.35 8.34
N LYS A 57 -2.88 6.14 7.32
CA LYS A 57 -1.57 6.18 6.67
C LYS A 57 -0.88 7.50 6.93
N SER A 58 0.23 7.42 7.64
CA SER A 58 1.13 8.53 7.93
C SER A 58 2.55 8.25 7.38
N GLY A 59 3.54 9.02 7.80
CA GLY A 59 4.91 8.95 7.28
C GLY A 59 5.24 10.05 6.28
N GLU A 60 6.47 10.08 5.80
CA GLU A 60 7.00 11.25 5.07
C GLU A 60 7.15 11.04 3.57
N LYS A 61 7.41 9.80 3.12
CA LYS A 61 7.81 9.51 1.74
C LYS A 61 6.96 8.45 1.10
N LYS A 62 7.03 7.21 1.61
CA LYS A 62 6.39 6.05 1.01
C LYS A 62 5.60 5.27 2.04
N TRP A 63 4.46 4.74 1.64
CA TRP A 63 3.71 3.73 2.37
C TRP A 63 4.11 2.37 1.87
N GLN A 64 4.61 1.52 2.76
CA GLN A 64 4.68 0.09 2.49
C GLN A 64 3.27 -0.47 2.65
N ILE A 65 2.60 -0.75 1.54
CA ILE A 65 1.24 -1.30 1.53
C ILE A 65 1.26 -2.73 2.04
N PHE A 66 2.24 -3.51 1.60
CA PHE A 66 2.60 -4.78 2.22
C PHE A 66 4.04 -5.18 1.94
N LEU A 67 4.52 -6.12 2.75
CA LEU A 67 5.74 -6.89 2.54
C LEU A 67 5.41 -8.33 2.93
N TYR A 68 5.37 -9.24 1.96
CA TYR A 68 4.87 -10.59 2.15
C TYR A 68 5.86 -11.62 1.61
N GLY A 69 6.19 -12.60 2.45
CA GLY A 69 6.90 -13.81 2.05
C GLY A 69 5.98 -14.88 1.49
N LYS A 70 6.59 -16.01 1.11
CA LYS A 70 5.96 -17.17 0.47
C LYS A 70 4.67 -17.64 1.17
N THR A 71 4.74 -17.88 2.48
CA THR A 71 3.63 -18.41 3.28
C THR A 71 2.35 -17.58 3.18
N ARG A 72 2.46 -16.26 3.02
CA ARG A 72 1.28 -15.39 2.91
C ARG A 72 0.53 -15.65 1.60
N PHE A 73 1.23 -15.93 0.51
CA PHE A 73 0.61 -16.23 -0.78
C PHE A 73 0.13 -17.68 -0.87
N GLU A 74 0.77 -18.61 -0.15
CA GLU A 74 0.33 -20.01 -0.08
C GLU A 74 -0.90 -20.22 0.80
N ASN A 75 -1.02 -19.48 1.91
CA ASN A 75 -2.09 -19.73 2.89
C ASN A 75 -3.28 -18.78 2.76
N ASN A 76 -3.10 -17.62 2.11
CA ASN A 76 -4.18 -16.67 1.95
C ASN A 76 -5.03 -17.00 0.71
N PHE A 77 -6.18 -17.65 0.95
CA PHE A 77 -7.15 -18.01 -0.08
C PHE A 77 -7.57 -16.84 -0.97
N THR A 78 -7.56 -15.60 -0.46
CA THR A 78 -7.94 -14.44 -1.27
C THR A 78 -6.92 -14.12 -2.36
N PHE A 79 -5.61 -14.30 -2.12
CA PHE A 79 -4.61 -14.11 -3.17
C PHE A 79 -4.61 -15.26 -4.19
N LYS A 80 -4.94 -16.48 -3.76
CA LYS A 80 -5.19 -17.60 -4.68
C LYS A 80 -6.38 -17.34 -5.60
N GLY A 81 -7.44 -16.72 -5.07
CA GLY A 81 -8.64 -16.35 -5.83
C GLY A 81 -8.45 -15.18 -6.81
N MET A 82 -7.33 -14.44 -6.76
CA MET A 82 -7.06 -13.30 -7.65
C MET A 82 -6.55 -13.73 -9.04
N ASN A 83 -7.28 -14.63 -9.69
CA ASN A 83 -7.06 -15.00 -11.08
C ASN A 83 -5.56 -15.34 -11.35
N GLY A 84 -4.85 -16.03 -10.46
CA GLY A 84 -3.44 -16.39 -10.66
C GLY A 84 -2.39 -15.29 -10.36
N ILE A 85 -2.76 -14.13 -9.78
CA ILE A 85 -1.77 -13.18 -9.23
C ILE A 85 -0.94 -13.83 -8.11
N GLY A 86 -1.58 -14.60 -7.22
CA GLY A 86 -0.87 -15.33 -6.16
C GLY A 86 0.21 -16.24 -6.71
N ASP A 87 -0.09 -16.97 -7.79
CA ASP A 87 0.86 -17.87 -8.46
C ASP A 87 2.02 -17.10 -9.10
N LEU A 88 1.75 -15.93 -9.68
CA LEU A 88 2.81 -15.05 -10.21
C LEU A 88 3.73 -14.53 -9.11
N PHE A 89 3.20 -14.16 -7.94
CA PHE A 89 4.02 -13.80 -6.78
C PHE A 89 4.87 -14.98 -6.29
N LEU A 90 4.30 -16.19 -6.22
CA LEU A 90 5.05 -17.39 -5.86
C LEU A 90 6.17 -17.69 -6.87
N ARG A 91 5.90 -17.54 -8.17
CA ARG A 91 6.93 -17.68 -9.22
C ARG A 91 8.03 -16.63 -9.11
N CYS A 92 7.69 -15.39 -8.77
CA CYS A 92 8.69 -14.35 -8.49
C CYS A 92 9.58 -14.72 -7.30
N ILE A 93 8.99 -15.23 -6.21
CA ILE A 93 9.71 -15.69 -5.02
C ILE A 93 10.62 -16.89 -5.32
N ASN A 94 10.12 -17.83 -6.12
CA ASN A 94 10.83 -19.05 -6.51
C ASN A 94 11.88 -18.81 -7.61
N SER A 95 11.94 -17.60 -8.18
CA SER A 95 13.06 -17.18 -9.05
C SER A 95 14.35 -16.92 -8.27
N PHE A 96 14.32 -17.05 -6.94
CA PHE A 96 15.46 -16.88 -6.06
C PHE A 96 15.67 -18.16 -5.25
N PRO A 97 16.94 -18.55 -4.99
CA PRO A 97 17.27 -19.74 -4.22
C PRO A 97 16.87 -19.55 -2.76
N GLU A 98 16.55 -20.64 -2.05
CA GLU A 98 16.19 -20.61 -0.63
C GLU A 98 17.30 -19.95 0.22
N ASN A 99 18.57 -20.25 -0.08
CA ASN A 99 19.72 -19.64 0.59
C ASN A 99 20.17 -18.35 -0.12
N ARG A 100 20.27 -17.25 0.63
CA ARG A 100 20.73 -15.96 0.12
C ARG A 100 22.17 -15.99 -0.36
N GLU A 101 23.04 -16.81 0.23
CA GLU A 101 24.44 -16.95 -0.21
C GLU A 101 24.53 -17.41 -1.67
N ASP A 102 23.65 -18.32 -2.08
CA ASP A 102 23.61 -18.78 -3.47
C ASP A 102 23.13 -17.69 -4.41
N TYR A 103 22.19 -16.84 -3.98
CA TYR A 103 21.85 -15.63 -4.72
C TYR A 103 23.02 -14.66 -4.84
N LEU A 104 23.83 -14.51 -3.80
CA LEU A 104 24.98 -13.61 -3.83
C LEU A 104 26.07 -14.10 -4.80
N LYS A 105 26.22 -15.42 -4.98
CA LYS A 105 27.17 -16.03 -5.94
C LYS A 105 26.80 -15.72 -7.40
N ASP A 106 25.51 -15.70 -7.74
CA ASP A 106 25.06 -15.42 -9.12
C ASP A 106 23.79 -14.56 -9.17
N LYS A 107 23.92 -13.27 -8.85
CA LYS A 107 22.79 -12.32 -8.86
C LYS A 107 22.17 -12.14 -10.24
N VAL A 108 22.97 -12.28 -11.31
CA VAL A 108 22.51 -12.02 -12.67
C VAL A 108 21.55 -13.10 -13.12
N LYS A 109 21.86 -14.38 -12.86
CA LYS A 109 20.99 -15.51 -13.13
C LYS A 109 19.59 -15.32 -12.52
N TYR A 110 19.51 -15.15 -11.21
CA TYR A 110 18.21 -15.08 -10.52
C TYR A 110 17.40 -13.84 -10.89
N LYS A 111 18.07 -12.72 -11.19
CA LYS A 111 17.39 -11.53 -11.72
C LYS A 111 16.85 -11.73 -13.13
N LYS A 112 17.54 -12.49 -13.99
CA LYS A 112 17.03 -12.88 -15.31
C LYS A 112 15.84 -13.83 -15.18
N GLU A 113 15.91 -14.80 -14.27
CA GLU A 113 14.80 -15.71 -13.96
C GLU A 113 13.55 -14.94 -13.49
N LEU A 114 13.73 -13.90 -12.65
CA LEU A 114 12.63 -13.03 -12.18
C LEU A 114 11.93 -12.25 -13.31
N GLN A 115 12.60 -11.95 -14.42
CA GLN A 115 12.04 -11.08 -15.47
C GLN A 115 10.73 -11.65 -16.02
N LYS A 116 10.70 -12.96 -16.30
CA LYS A 116 9.53 -13.60 -16.89
C LYS A 116 8.26 -13.45 -16.04
N PRO A 117 8.23 -13.89 -14.76
CA PRO A 117 7.03 -13.71 -13.94
C PRO A 117 6.71 -12.24 -13.64
N MET A 118 7.68 -11.32 -13.63
CA MET A 118 7.42 -9.88 -13.49
C MET A 118 6.78 -9.24 -14.74
N LEU A 119 7.16 -9.68 -15.94
CA LEU A 119 6.51 -9.26 -17.19
C LEU A 119 5.05 -9.74 -17.22
N GLU A 120 4.84 -11.01 -16.89
CA GLU A 120 3.48 -11.60 -16.83
C GLU A 120 2.61 -10.91 -15.76
N LEU A 121 3.17 -10.62 -14.58
CA LEU A 121 2.47 -9.86 -13.54
C LEU A 121 2.09 -8.45 -14.02
N CYS A 122 3.00 -7.76 -14.69
CA CYS A 122 2.71 -6.44 -15.24
C CYS A 122 1.59 -6.49 -16.26
N ASP A 123 1.66 -7.42 -17.22
CA ASP A 123 0.65 -7.57 -18.26
C ASP A 123 -0.73 -7.83 -17.66
N LYS A 124 -0.79 -8.70 -16.65
CA LYS A 124 -2.01 -9.02 -15.92
C LYS A 124 -2.60 -7.83 -15.18
N LEU A 125 -1.75 -6.98 -14.58
CA LEU A 125 -2.16 -5.77 -13.87
C LEU A 125 -2.55 -4.61 -14.80
N LYS A 126 -2.40 -4.75 -16.12
CA LYS A 126 -2.98 -3.79 -17.08
C LYS A 126 -4.48 -3.97 -17.26
N ASP A 127 -5.02 -5.17 -17.03
CA ASP A 127 -6.48 -5.38 -16.99
C ASP A 127 -7.04 -4.63 -15.78
N LYS A 128 -7.97 -3.69 -16.04
CA LYS A 128 -8.51 -2.80 -15.00
C LYS A 128 -9.31 -3.56 -13.93
N ARG A 129 -10.00 -4.67 -14.26
CA ARG A 129 -10.73 -5.47 -13.26
C ARG A 129 -9.75 -6.15 -12.32
N ILE A 130 -8.67 -6.70 -12.87
CA ILE A 130 -7.60 -7.33 -12.09
C ILE A 130 -6.90 -6.27 -11.22
N LEU A 131 -6.57 -5.11 -11.78
CA LEU A 131 -5.96 -4.02 -11.04
C LEU A 131 -6.87 -3.52 -9.91
N THR A 132 -8.17 -3.39 -10.14
CA THR A 132 -9.16 -3.06 -9.10
C THR A 132 -9.12 -4.06 -7.96
N ALA A 133 -9.20 -5.36 -8.25
CA ALA A 133 -9.15 -6.40 -7.23
C ALA A 133 -7.81 -6.38 -6.46
N PHE A 134 -6.70 -6.17 -7.17
CA PHE A 134 -5.38 -6.06 -6.56
C PHE A 134 -5.27 -4.86 -5.60
N ILE A 135 -5.65 -3.66 -6.03
CA ILE A 135 -5.57 -2.45 -5.20
C ILE A 135 -6.53 -2.55 -4.02
N ASP A 136 -7.75 -3.04 -4.24
CA ASP A 136 -8.76 -3.23 -3.19
C ASP A 136 -8.28 -4.22 -2.12
N LYS A 137 -7.73 -5.38 -2.49
CA LYS A 137 -7.13 -6.28 -1.49
C LYS A 137 -5.92 -5.64 -0.81
N SER A 138 -5.03 -5.05 -1.60
CA SER A 138 -3.75 -4.57 -1.10
C SER A 138 -3.91 -3.42 -0.12
N MET A 139 -4.86 -2.50 -0.36
CA MET A 139 -5.07 -1.35 0.51
C MET A 139 -6.20 -1.57 1.53
N PHE A 140 -7.29 -2.24 1.15
CA PHE A 140 -8.52 -2.32 1.94
C PHE A 140 -8.91 -3.73 2.38
N ASN A 141 -8.06 -4.71 2.11
CA ASN A 141 -8.29 -6.14 2.40
C ASN A 141 -9.60 -6.68 1.82
N SER A 142 -10.01 -6.21 0.63
CA SER A 142 -11.25 -6.60 -0.06
C SER A 142 -12.51 -6.14 0.66
N GLY A 143 -12.55 -4.85 1.00
CA GLY A 143 -13.71 -4.21 1.63
C GLY A 143 -13.79 -4.36 3.15
N GLU A 144 -12.81 -4.97 3.81
CA GLU A 144 -12.78 -4.99 5.28
C GLU A 144 -12.41 -3.63 5.88
N VAL A 145 -11.81 -2.73 5.09
CA VAL A 145 -11.51 -1.35 5.46
C VAL A 145 -12.38 -0.41 4.62
N ASP A 146 -13.20 0.41 5.26
CA ASP A 146 -14.14 1.32 4.59
C ASP A 146 -13.47 2.60 4.11
N PHE A 147 -12.55 3.15 4.89
CA PHE A 147 -11.94 4.46 4.65
C PHE A 147 -10.42 4.43 4.65
N LEU A 148 -9.83 5.20 3.74
CA LEU A 148 -8.43 5.59 3.82
C LEU A 148 -8.33 6.94 4.51
N VAL A 149 -7.51 7.03 5.54
CA VAL A 149 -7.21 8.27 6.25
C VAL A 149 -5.74 8.61 6.00
N ILE A 150 -5.48 9.77 5.44
CA ILE A 150 -4.13 10.25 5.19
C ILE A 150 -3.82 11.36 6.20
N LYS A 151 -2.73 11.23 6.96
CA LYS A 151 -2.22 12.32 7.78
C LYS A 151 -1.21 13.13 6.97
N GLU A 152 -1.51 14.40 6.70
CA GLU A 152 -0.59 15.34 6.07
C GLU A 152 -0.45 16.59 6.95
N SER A 153 0.78 16.91 7.33
CA SER A 153 1.09 17.87 8.39
C SER A 153 0.30 17.54 9.67
N ASN A 154 -0.52 18.47 10.15
CA ASN A 154 -1.34 18.30 11.35
C ASN A 154 -2.80 17.92 11.04
N ASN A 155 -3.14 17.62 9.78
CA ASN A 155 -4.52 17.36 9.36
C ASN A 155 -4.71 15.91 8.89
N PHE A 156 -5.93 15.40 9.07
CA PHE A 156 -6.39 14.10 8.63
C PHE A 156 -7.41 14.25 7.51
N TYR A 157 -7.19 13.51 6.42
CA TYR A 157 -7.99 13.57 5.19
C TYR A 157 -8.61 12.19 4.95
N ILE A 158 -9.94 12.12 4.99
CA ILE A 158 -10.70 10.87 4.93
C ILE A 158 -11.33 10.69 3.55
N PHE A 159 -11.06 9.55 2.94
CA PHE A 159 -11.57 9.14 1.63
C PHE A 159 -12.28 7.80 1.74
N TRP A 160 -13.40 7.64 1.03
CA TRP A 160 -14.07 6.35 0.94
C TRP A 160 -13.25 5.38 0.08
N GLY A 161 -13.01 4.17 0.60
CA GLY A 161 -12.10 3.19 0.00
C GLY A 161 -12.44 2.86 -1.45
N ARG A 162 -13.72 2.72 -1.80
CA ARG A 162 -14.13 2.45 -3.19
C ARG A 162 -13.79 3.58 -4.15
N GLU A 163 -13.90 4.84 -3.71
CA GLU A 163 -13.48 5.99 -4.53
C GLU A 163 -11.96 6.08 -4.68
N VAL A 164 -11.23 5.74 -3.62
CA VAL A 164 -9.76 5.62 -3.69
C VAL A 164 -9.38 4.57 -4.73
N VAL A 165 -9.92 3.35 -4.65
CA VAL A 165 -9.62 2.26 -5.60
C VAL A 165 -9.89 2.72 -7.03
N ASN A 166 -11.10 3.25 -7.30
CA ASN A 166 -11.47 3.71 -8.64
C ASN A 166 -10.54 4.81 -9.15
N THR A 167 -10.19 5.78 -8.30
CA THR A 167 -9.30 6.89 -8.67
C THR A 167 -7.90 6.38 -9.04
N LEU A 168 -7.34 5.49 -8.23
CA LEU A 168 -6.02 4.90 -8.50
C LEU A 168 -6.03 4.06 -9.78
N VAL A 169 -7.01 3.16 -9.92
CA VAL A 169 -7.15 2.27 -11.09
C VAL A 169 -7.30 3.06 -12.38
N ASN A 170 -8.12 4.12 -12.38
CA ASN A 170 -8.36 4.92 -13.57
C ASN A 170 -7.17 5.82 -13.92
N SER A 171 -6.35 6.20 -12.95
CA SER A 171 -5.20 7.07 -13.17
C SER A 171 -3.93 6.30 -13.52
N TYR A 172 -3.80 5.04 -13.08
CA TYR A 172 -2.56 4.29 -13.27
C TYR A 172 -2.37 3.74 -14.68
N VAL A 173 -1.19 4.03 -15.21
CA VAL A 173 -0.50 3.28 -16.27
C VAL A 173 0.43 2.28 -15.60
N VAL A 174 0.30 1.00 -15.95
CA VAL A 174 1.10 -0.09 -15.38
C VAL A 174 2.15 -0.54 -16.39
N GLU A 175 3.41 -0.51 -15.98
CA GLU A 175 4.56 -0.90 -16.81
C GLU A 175 5.64 -1.61 -16.00
N ASN A 176 6.60 -2.26 -16.65
CA ASN A 176 7.78 -2.79 -15.99
C ASN A 176 8.91 -1.76 -15.92
N SER A 177 9.75 -1.88 -14.89
CA SER A 177 10.99 -1.09 -14.80
C SER A 177 11.92 -1.33 -15.98
N LYS A 178 12.58 -0.27 -16.47
CA LYS A 178 13.65 -0.33 -17.47
C LYS A 178 15.03 -0.13 -16.85
N ALA A 179 16.01 -0.86 -17.35
CA ALA A 179 17.42 -0.70 -17.07
C ALA A 179 17.89 0.64 -17.65
N ARG A 180 18.55 1.44 -16.82
CA ARG A 180 19.09 2.76 -17.18
C ARG A 180 20.61 2.81 -17.18
N GLY A 181 21.28 1.66 -16.97
CA GLY A 181 22.74 1.59 -16.92
C GLY A 181 23.26 0.18 -17.12
N MET A 182 24.56 0.07 -17.38
CA MET A 182 25.27 -1.11 -17.87
C MET A 182 25.13 -2.39 -17.01
N ASN A 183 24.75 -2.24 -15.73
CA ASN A 183 24.60 -3.36 -14.77
C ASN A 183 23.17 -3.51 -14.24
N GLN A 184 22.20 -2.92 -14.91
CA GLN A 184 20.78 -3.03 -14.56
C GLN A 184 20.09 -4.02 -15.49
N ILE A 185 19.07 -4.68 -14.96
CA ILE A 185 18.27 -5.66 -15.69
C ILE A 185 16.84 -5.10 -15.75
N ASP A 186 16.20 -5.22 -16.91
CA ASP A 186 14.80 -4.84 -17.12
C ASP A 186 13.85 -5.70 -16.26
N ALA A 187 12.61 -5.24 -16.10
CA ALA A 187 11.52 -6.02 -15.51
C ALA A 187 11.81 -6.61 -14.12
N GLN A 188 12.54 -5.88 -13.29
CA GLN A 188 12.75 -6.24 -11.88
C GLN A 188 11.62 -5.73 -10.98
N LYS A 189 10.76 -4.86 -11.52
CA LYS A 189 9.62 -4.26 -10.83
C LYS A 189 8.44 -4.11 -11.77
N VAL A 190 7.26 -4.09 -11.19
CA VAL A 190 6.04 -3.52 -11.80
C VAL A 190 5.84 -2.14 -11.22
N ILE A 191 5.62 -1.14 -12.06
CA ILE A 191 5.56 0.28 -11.74
C ILE A 191 4.16 0.79 -12.06
N PHE A 192 3.59 1.56 -11.13
CA PHE A 192 2.35 2.32 -11.33
C PHE A 192 2.72 3.78 -11.57
N LYS A 193 2.34 4.32 -12.73
CA LYS A 193 2.62 5.70 -13.13
C LYS A 193 1.36 6.52 -13.31
N VAL A 194 1.47 7.81 -13.03
CA VAL A 194 0.51 8.85 -13.44
C VAL A 194 1.33 9.94 -14.12
N ASP A 195 0.94 10.35 -15.32
CA ASP A 195 1.64 11.38 -16.11
C ASP A 195 3.16 11.15 -16.22
N GLY A 196 3.55 9.88 -16.41
CA GLY A 196 4.96 9.48 -16.53
C GLY A 196 5.72 9.37 -15.20
N ILE A 197 5.14 9.80 -14.08
CA ILE A 197 5.75 9.81 -12.74
C ILE A 197 5.37 8.54 -11.98
N THR A 198 6.33 7.89 -11.33
CA THR A 198 6.09 6.67 -10.53
C THR A 198 5.40 6.99 -9.20
N HIS A 199 4.19 6.49 -9.04
CA HIS A 199 3.41 6.55 -7.80
C HIS A 199 3.60 5.31 -6.93
N GLY A 200 3.98 4.17 -7.49
CA GLY A 200 4.18 2.96 -6.71
C GLY A 200 4.95 1.88 -7.45
N GLU A 201 5.42 0.87 -6.71
CA GLU A 201 6.08 -0.29 -7.29
C GLU A 201 5.76 -1.57 -6.52
N ILE A 202 5.68 -2.67 -7.26
CA ILE A 202 5.85 -4.03 -6.75
C ILE A 202 7.28 -4.46 -7.08
N GLU A 203 8.03 -4.91 -6.07
CA GLU A 203 9.40 -5.41 -6.23
C GLU A 203 9.69 -6.59 -5.31
N MET A 204 10.65 -7.43 -5.72
CA MET A 204 11.24 -8.44 -4.85
C MET A 204 12.27 -7.80 -3.90
N ARG A 205 12.20 -8.15 -2.62
CA ARG A 205 13.21 -7.83 -1.62
C ARG A 205 14.22 -8.97 -1.53
N ASN A 206 15.48 -8.61 -1.73
CA ASN A 206 16.61 -9.52 -1.73
C ASN A 206 17.90 -8.87 -1.18
N ASP A 207 17.74 -7.74 -0.47
CA ASP A 207 18.83 -6.88 -0.02
C ASP A 207 19.35 -7.22 1.38
N SER A 208 18.58 -7.91 2.23
CA SER A 208 18.99 -8.34 3.57
C SER A 208 18.59 -9.79 3.85
N ASP A 209 19.20 -10.40 4.87
CA ASP A 209 18.85 -11.75 5.33
C ASP A 209 17.45 -11.79 5.95
N VAL A 210 17.06 -10.70 6.64
CA VAL A 210 15.74 -10.56 7.27
C VAL A 210 14.62 -10.44 6.24
N HIS A 211 14.86 -9.73 5.14
CA HIS A 211 13.86 -9.45 4.10
C HIS A 211 14.28 -10.04 2.76
N TYR A 212 14.63 -11.32 2.80
CA TYR A 212 14.98 -12.10 1.62
C TYR A 212 13.76 -12.85 1.10
N ARG A 213 13.52 -12.80 -0.21
CA ARG A 213 12.43 -13.51 -0.90
C ARG A 213 11.03 -13.06 -0.47
N GLU A 214 10.87 -11.75 -0.32
CA GLU A 214 9.57 -11.14 -0.02
C GLU A 214 9.14 -10.19 -1.14
N ILE A 215 7.84 -10.19 -1.45
CA ILE A 215 7.24 -9.21 -2.37
C ILE A 215 6.88 -7.98 -1.56
N LYS A 216 7.38 -6.82 -1.99
CA LYS A 216 6.99 -5.52 -1.44
C LYS A 216 6.13 -4.77 -2.44
N PHE A 217 5.01 -4.23 -1.95
CA PHE A 217 4.24 -3.21 -2.67
C PHE A 217 4.28 -1.90 -1.88
N TRP A 218 4.68 -0.81 -2.55
CA TRP A 218 4.72 0.51 -1.93
C TRP A 218 4.08 1.58 -2.81
N LEU A 219 3.53 2.62 -2.17
CA LEU A 219 3.02 3.84 -2.82
C LEU A 219 3.74 5.08 -2.28
N ASP A 220 3.96 6.08 -3.14
CA ASP A 220 4.46 7.40 -2.74
C ASP A 220 3.34 8.19 -2.07
N LYS A 221 3.56 8.62 -0.83
CA LYS A 221 2.56 9.31 -0.03
C LYS A 221 2.10 10.60 -0.68
N LYS A 222 3.05 11.47 -1.06
CA LYS A 222 2.74 12.83 -1.50
C LYS A 222 2.03 12.80 -2.84
N LEU A 223 2.54 12.00 -3.77
CA LEU A 223 1.94 11.84 -5.08
C LEU A 223 0.55 11.21 -4.99
N THR A 224 0.38 10.19 -4.14
CA THR A 224 -0.95 9.58 -3.92
C THR A 224 -1.91 10.58 -3.28
N PHE A 225 -1.48 11.34 -2.28
CA PHE A 225 -2.32 12.34 -1.63
C PHE A 225 -2.79 13.42 -2.61
N VAL A 226 -1.87 13.99 -3.40
CA VAL A 226 -2.19 15.00 -4.44
C VAL A 226 -3.15 14.45 -5.48
N LEU A 227 -2.95 13.20 -5.92
CA LEU A 227 -3.87 12.56 -6.86
C LEU A 227 -5.28 12.44 -6.28
N LEU A 228 -5.40 11.96 -5.05
CA LEU A 228 -6.71 11.75 -4.42
C LEU A 228 -7.43 13.08 -4.16
N THR A 229 -6.73 14.10 -3.64
CA THR A 229 -7.36 15.41 -3.38
C THR A 229 -7.71 16.16 -4.65
N SER A 230 -6.98 15.98 -5.75
CA SER A 230 -7.32 16.62 -7.03
C SER A 230 -8.49 15.94 -7.77
N LYS A 231 -8.68 14.63 -7.58
CA LYS A 231 -9.70 13.85 -8.31
C LYS A 231 -10.97 13.55 -7.51
N ILE A 232 -10.88 13.46 -6.19
CA ILE A 232 -12.03 13.15 -5.33
C ILE A 232 -12.55 14.46 -4.76
N GLN A 233 -13.70 14.91 -5.24
CA GLN A 233 -14.36 16.15 -4.82
C GLN A 233 -15.85 15.89 -4.59
N PRO A 234 -16.56 16.71 -3.80
CA PRO A 234 -16.08 17.89 -3.07
C PRO A 234 -15.29 17.52 -1.80
N SER A 235 -14.77 18.52 -1.10
CA SER A 235 -14.21 18.38 0.25
C SER A 235 -15.04 19.15 1.28
N LYS A 236 -15.07 18.67 2.52
CA LYS A 236 -15.75 19.33 3.64
C LYS A 236 -14.97 19.13 4.93
N GLN A 237 -14.77 20.21 5.69
CA GLN A 237 -14.24 20.10 7.04
C GLN A 237 -15.30 19.56 7.99
N LEU A 238 -14.94 18.52 8.75
CA LEU A 238 -15.82 17.88 9.73
C LEU A 238 -15.64 18.47 11.12
N LYS A 239 -14.37 18.58 11.52
CA LYS A 239 -13.88 19.10 12.82
C LYS A 239 -12.57 19.84 12.55
N PRO A 240 -12.05 20.62 13.52
CA PRO A 240 -10.66 21.07 13.45
C PRO A 240 -9.75 19.88 13.10
N ARG A 241 -8.93 20.05 12.08
CA ARG A 241 -7.95 19.03 11.61
C ARG A 241 -8.53 17.80 10.91
N ILE A 242 -9.84 17.65 10.72
CA ILE A 242 -10.45 16.53 9.97
C ILE A 242 -11.21 17.02 8.74
N TYR A 243 -10.83 16.50 7.57
CA TYR A 243 -11.44 16.81 6.28
C TYR A 243 -11.97 15.53 5.62
N LEU A 244 -13.19 15.62 5.10
CA LEU A 244 -13.86 14.55 4.36
C LEU A 244 -13.83 14.87 2.86
N TYR A 245 -13.65 13.84 2.03
CA TYR A 245 -13.61 13.98 0.57
C TYR A 245 -14.63 13.04 -0.10
N GLY A 246 -15.26 13.54 -1.16
CA GLY A 246 -16.17 12.78 -2.01
C GLY A 246 -17.32 12.15 -1.22
N LYS A 247 -17.59 10.87 -1.44
CA LYS A 247 -18.68 10.14 -0.77
C LYS A 247 -18.43 9.90 0.71
N ALA A 248 -17.22 10.10 1.22
CA ALA A 248 -16.98 10.09 2.67
C ALA A 248 -17.82 11.17 3.39
N ILE A 249 -18.09 12.29 2.72
CA ILE A 249 -18.98 13.35 3.24
C ILE A 249 -20.36 12.77 3.52
N ASN A 250 -20.98 12.10 2.55
CA ASN A 250 -22.34 11.59 2.72
C ASN A 250 -22.41 10.41 3.69
N LYS A 251 -21.36 9.57 3.72
CA LYS A 251 -21.26 8.42 4.63
C LYS A 251 -21.15 8.85 6.09
N LEU A 252 -20.34 9.88 6.37
CA LEU A 252 -20.02 10.28 7.74
C LEU A 252 -20.85 11.48 8.23
N SER A 253 -21.37 12.33 7.34
CA SER A 253 -22.09 13.55 7.75
C SER A 253 -23.37 13.31 8.54
N LYS A 254 -24.02 12.15 8.41
CA LYS A 254 -25.22 11.82 9.18
C LYS A 254 -24.92 11.66 10.68
N TYR A 255 -23.70 11.23 11.03
CA TYR A 255 -23.30 10.90 12.39
C TYR A 255 -22.73 12.09 13.17
N PHE A 256 -22.12 13.04 12.48
CA PHE A 256 -21.57 14.24 13.16
C PHE A 256 -22.58 15.39 13.24
N LYS A 257 -23.77 15.25 12.65
CA LYS A 257 -24.90 16.15 12.92
C LYS A 257 -25.53 15.86 14.28
N SER A 258 -25.55 14.60 14.73
CA SER A 258 -26.14 14.20 16.02
C SER A 258 -25.22 14.37 17.22
N LEU A 259 -23.93 14.67 17.02
CA LEU A 259 -22.97 14.96 18.10
C LEU A 259 -22.88 16.45 18.47
N ASN A 260 -23.51 17.31 17.66
CA ASN A 260 -23.59 18.77 17.89
C ASN A 260 -25.04 19.24 18.12
N ALA A 261 -25.97 18.30 18.29
CA ALA A 261 -27.36 18.53 18.69
C ALA A 261 -27.52 17.99 20.11
#